data_AF-X1BUR1-F1
#
_entry.id   AF-X1BUR1-F1
#
_cell.length_a   1.000
_cell.length_b   1.000
_cell.length_c   1.000
_cell.angle_alpha   90.00
_cell.angle_beta   90.00
_cell.angle_gamma   90.00
#
_symmetry.space_group_name_H-M   'P 1'
#
loop_
_entity.id
_entity.type
_entity.pdbx_description
1 polymer ?
#
loop_
_entity_poly.entity_id
_entity_poly.type
_entity_poly.pdbx_seq_one_letter_code
_entity_poly.pdbx_strand_id
1 'polypeptide(L)'
;MRLSMRDRFVLLNVLPAEGDIATIKIVHRLRQDLAPTEKEFKDYKIVQKEQQVVWDDAMEQKRGPQEKKIGPKAFILIEEAFEKLSKDK
;
A
#
# COMPACT_ATOMS: atom_id res chain seq x y z
N MET A 1 -2.22 -4.67 -11.02
CA MET A 1 -2.28 -3.19 -11.02
C MET A 1 -0.87 -2.64 -10.97
N ARG A 2 -0.55 -1.57 -11.71
CA ARG A 2 0.76 -0.91 -11.63
C ARG A 2 0.74 0.16 -10.55
N LEU A 3 1.61 0.05 -9.56
CA LEU A 3 1.63 0.90 -8.36
C LEU A 3 3.01 1.48 -8.10
N SER A 4 3.07 2.78 -7.84
CA SER A 4 4.26 3.46 -7.32
C SER A 4 4.47 3.15 -5.83
N MET A 5 5.58 3.59 -5.24
CA MET A 5 5.82 3.46 -3.81
C MET A 5 4.81 4.30 -3.03
N ARG A 6 4.54 5.51 -3.52
CA ARG A 6 3.50 6.39 -2.98
C ARG A 6 2.13 5.70 -2.93
N ASP A 7 1.69 5.12 -4.05
CA ASP A 7 0.37 4.47 -4.12
C ASP A 7 0.27 3.32 -3.12
N ARG A 8 1.34 2.53 -2.96
CA ARG A 8 1.38 1.43 -2.00
C ARG A 8 1.24 1.92 -0.56
N PHE A 9 1.93 3.00 -0.19
CA PHE A 9 1.79 3.57 1.15
C PHE A 9 0.40 4.16 1.40
N VAL A 10 -0.19 4.81 0.39
CA VAL A 10 -1.60 5.26 0.48
C VAL A 10 -2.50 4.06 0.71
N LEU A 11 -2.39 3.01 -0.10
CA LEU A 11 -3.18 1.81 0.06
C LEU A 11 -3.01 1.19 1.46
N LEU A 12 -1.78 1.03 1.94
CA LEU A 12 -1.51 0.48 3.28
C LEU A 12 -2.19 1.27 4.41
N ASN A 13 -2.38 2.58 4.24
CA ASN A 13 -3.03 3.44 5.22
C ASN A 13 -4.57 3.38 5.17
N VAL A 14 -5.15 3.07 4.01
CA VAL A 14 -6.62 3.02 3.86
C VAL A 14 -7.21 1.64 4.15
N LEU A 15 -6.39 0.58 4.16
CA LEU A 15 -6.89 -0.78 4.38
C LEU A 15 -7.56 -0.94 5.76
N PRO A 16 -8.73 -1.60 5.82
CA PRO A 16 -9.48 -1.75 7.05
C PRO A 16 -8.68 -2.52 8.11
N ALA A 17 -8.75 -2.07 9.37
CA ALA A 17 -8.09 -2.73 10.50
C ALA A 17 -8.93 -3.87 11.09
N GLU A 18 -10.23 -3.89 10.82
CA GLU A 18 -11.22 -4.81 11.40
C GLU A 18 -12.12 -5.44 10.31
N GLY A 19 -12.80 -6.53 10.68
CA GLY A 19 -13.70 -7.26 9.79
C GLY A 19 -13.85 -8.72 10.21
N ASP A 20 -14.54 -9.51 9.39
CA ASP A 20 -14.60 -10.96 9.59
C ASP A 20 -13.23 -11.63 9.37
N ILE A 21 -13.10 -12.90 9.77
CA ILE A 21 -11.84 -13.65 9.67
C ILE A 21 -11.31 -13.72 8.22
N ALA A 22 -12.21 -13.76 7.24
CA ALA A 22 -11.86 -13.80 5.82
C ALA A 22 -11.25 -12.45 5.37
N THR A 23 -11.84 -11.35 5.79
CA THR A 23 -11.40 -9.97 5.51
C THR A 23 -10.04 -9.71 6.15
N ILE A 24 -9.88 -10.05 7.43
CA ILE A 24 -8.59 -9.92 8.13
C ILE A 24 -7.49 -10.69 7.40
N LYS A 25 -7.77 -11.93 6.98
CA LYS A 25 -6.80 -12.77 6.25
C LYS A 25 -6.41 -12.15 4.90
N ILE A 26 -7.38 -11.59 4.18
CA ILE A 26 -7.14 -10.93 2.88
C ILE A 26 -6.34 -9.65 3.06
N VAL A 27 -6.70 -8.81 4.03
CA VAL A 27 -5.98 -7.58 4.36
C VAL A 27 -4.55 -7.88 4.78
N HIS A 28 -4.33 -8.89 5.63
CA HIS A 28 -2.99 -9.28 6.05
C HIS A 28 -2.11 -9.65 4.86
N ARG A 29 -2.62 -10.50 3.95
CA ARG A 29 -1.91 -10.88 2.73
C ARG A 29 -1.62 -9.66 1.84
N LEU A 30 -2.63 -8.82 1.62
CA LEU A 30 -2.47 -7.62 0.81
C LEU A 30 -1.44 -6.66 1.40
N ARG A 31 -1.41 -6.48 2.73
CA ARG A 31 -0.39 -5.68 3.41
C ARG A 31 1.02 -6.21 3.14
N GLN A 32 1.21 -7.53 3.16
CA GLN A 32 2.50 -8.14 2.82
C GLN A 32 2.89 -7.91 1.35
N ASP A 33 1.93 -8.04 0.43
CA ASP A 33 2.18 -7.85 -1.01
C ASP A 33 2.51 -6.37 -1.37
N LEU A 34 1.90 -5.43 -0.64
CA LEU A 34 2.10 -3.99 -0.80
C LEU A 34 3.30 -3.45 -0.01
N ALA A 35 3.69 -4.07 1.09
CA ALA A 35 4.82 -3.61 1.90
C ALA A 35 6.12 -3.57 1.07
N PRO A 36 7.02 -2.61 1.32
CA PRO A 36 8.35 -2.61 0.71
C PRO A 36 9.12 -3.89 1.10
N THR A 37 9.78 -4.50 0.13
CA THR A 37 10.72 -5.61 0.38
C THR A 37 12.03 -5.08 0.96
N GLU A 38 12.85 -5.93 1.59
CA GLU A 38 14.18 -5.52 2.09
C GLU A 38 15.05 -4.88 1.01
N LYS A 39 14.97 -5.38 -0.22
CA LYS A 39 15.65 -4.79 -1.37
C LYS A 39 15.15 -3.38 -1.65
N GLU A 40 13.84 -3.16 -1.61
CA GLU A 40 13.25 -1.84 -1.80
C GLU A 40 13.61 -0.88 -0.65
N PHE A 41 13.65 -1.36 0.60
CA PHE A 41 14.13 -0.55 1.73
C PHE A 41 15.53 0.01 1.47
N LYS A 42 16.44 -0.83 0.92
CA LYS A 42 17.80 -0.41 0.57
C LYS A 42 17.84 0.48 -0.67
N ASP A 43 17.20 0.07 -1.76
CA ASP A 43 17.25 0.75 -3.06
C ASP A 43 16.63 2.15 -2.98
N TYR A 44 15.52 2.29 -2.26
CA TYR A 44 14.79 3.56 -2.09
C TYR A 44 15.22 4.33 -0.84
N LYS A 45 16.15 3.78 -0.04
CA LYS A 45 16.59 4.36 1.24
C LYS A 45 15.41 4.76 2.13
N ILE A 46 14.44 3.86 2.25
CA ILE A 46 13.21 4.13 2.99
C ILE A 46 13.56 4.29 4.47
N VAL A 47 13.23 5.45 5.04
CA VAL A 47 13.46 5.78 6.44
C VAL A 47 12.20 6.36 7.05
N GLN A 48 11.93 6.01 8.30
CA GLN A 48 10.90 6.66 9.09
C GLN A 48 11.53 7.84 9.83
N LYS A 49 11.02 9.05 9.60
CA LYS A 49 11.35 10.26 10.33
C LYS A 49 10.11 10.73 11.06
N GLU A 50 10.12 10.61 12.39
CA GLU A 50 8.97 10.97 13.23
C GLU A 50 7.68 10.27 12.77
N GLN A 51 6.72 11.04 12.25
CA GLN A 51 5.42 10.57 11.77
C GLN A 51 5.36 10.37 10.26
N GLN A 52 6.49 10.50 9.55
CA GLN A 52 6.55 10.43 8.10
C GLN A 52 7.48 9.31 7.64
N VAL A 53 7.10 8.66 6.54
CA VAL A 53 7.97 7.75 5.80
C VAL A 53 8.52 8.51 4.61
N VAL A 54 9.85 8.52 4.47
CA VAL A 54 10.58 9.25 3.44
C VAL A 54 11.40 8.27 2.62
N TRP A 55 11.50 8.51 1.32
CA TRP A 55 12.28 7.69 0.38
C TRP A 55 12.91 8.56 -0.70
N ASP A 56 13.79 7.97 -1.49
CA ASP A 56 14.47 8.61 -2.61
C ASP A 56 13.54 8.73 -3.84
N ASP A 57 13.00 9.93 -4.05
CA ASP A 57 12.09 10.24 -5.17
C ASP A 57 12.75 10.05 -6.55
N ALA A 58 14.06 10.25 -6.67
CA ALA A 58 14.76 10.07 -7.94
C ALA A 58 14.81 8.59 -8.33
N MET A 59 14.98 7.70 -7.34
CA MET A 59 14.89 6.26 -7.54
C MET A 59 13.46 5.81 -7.88
N GLU A 60 12.45 6.44 -7.30
CA GLU A 60 11.05 6.19 -7.65
C GLU A 60 10.74 6.55 -9.10
N GLN A 61 11.17 7.73 -9.56
CA GLN A 61 11.01 8.17 -10.95
C GLN A 61 11.72 7.23 -11.93
N LYS A 62 12.91 6.75 -11.57
CA LYS A 62 13.71 5.83 -12.40
C LYS A 62 13.06 4.45 -12.55
N ARG A 63 12.55 3.87 -11.46
CA ARG A 63 11.92 2.55 -11.50
C ARG A 63 10.49 2.59 -12.06
N GLY A 64 9.76 3.66 -11.78
CA GLY A 64 8.36 3.80 -12.12
C GLY A 64 7.45 2.78 -11.43
N PRO A 65 6.14 2.82 -11.77
CA PRO A 65 5.13 1.92 -11.20
C PRO A 65 5.46 0.44 -11.44
N GLN A 66 5.34 -0.36 -10.39
CA GLN A 66 5.62 -1.80 -10.43
C GLN A 66 4.31 -2.60 -10.45
N GLU A 67 4.32 -3.75 -11.12
CA GLU A 67 3.15 -4.60 -11.15
C GLU A 67 2.94 -5.33 -9.82
N LYS A 68 1.76 -5.13 -9.23
CA LYS A 68 1.30 -5.79 -8.01
C LYS A 68 0.04 -6.58 -8.30
N LYS A 69 -0.01 -7.81 -7.79
CA LYS A 69 -1.17 -8.69 -7.88
C LYS A 69 -2.15 -8.32 -6.77
N ILE A 70 -3.34 -7.90 -7.15
CA ILE A 70 -4.44 -7.61 -6.22
C ILE A 70 -5.59 -8.53 -6.63
N GLY A 71 -6.05 -9.35 -5.70
CA GLY A 71 -7.18 -10.26 -5.93
C GLY A 71 -8.51 -9.49 -5.97
N PRO A 72 -9.57 -10.07 -6.57
CA PRO A 72 -10.85 -9.38 -6.75
C PRO A 72 -11.48 -8.92 -5.43
N LYS A 73 -11.45 -9.76 -4.38
CA LYS A 73 -11.97 -9.37 -3.06
C LYS A 73 -11.12 -8.28 -2.39
N ALA A 74 -9.81 -8.30 -2.61
CA ALA A 74 -8.90 -7.26 -2.10
C ALA A 74 -9.14 -5.91 -2.80
N PHE A 75 -9.49 -5.94 -4.08
CA PHE A 75 -9.83 -4.75 -4.87
C PHE A 75 -11.12 -4.10 -4.36
N ILE A 76 -12.18 -4.89 -4.14
CA ILE A 76 -13.44 -4.41 -3.56
C ILE A 76 -13.21 -3.72 -2.20
N LEU A 77 -12.39 -4.32 -1.33
CA LEU A 77 -12.06 -3.73 -0.02
C LEU A 77 -11.32 -2.39 -0.15
N ILE A 78 -10.49 -2.21 -1.18
CA ILE A 78 -9.81 -0.94 -1.46
C ILE A 78 -10.84 0.11 -1.91
N GLU A 79 -11.75 -0.24 -2.81
CA GLU A 79 -12.81 0.66 -3.28
C GLU A 79 -13.70 1.12 -2.12
N GLU A 80 -14.19 0.18 -1.31
CA GLU A 80 -15.00 0.47 -0.12
C GLU A 80 -14.25 1.39 0.87
N ALA A 81 -12.95 1.18 1.06
CA ALA A 81 -12.14 2.03 1.92
C ALA A 81 -12.03 3.47 1.39
N PHE A 82 -11.82 3.64 0.09
CA PHE A 82 -11.78 4.97 -0.53
C PHE A 82 -13.14 5.66 -0.54
N GLU A 83 -14.24 4.93 -0.74
CA GLU A 83 -15.58 5.48 -0.66
C GLU A 83 -15.89 6.04 0.74
N LYS A 84 -15.50 5.32 1.79
CA LYS A 84 -15.64 5.80 3.18
C LYS A 84 -14.86 7.09 3.40
N LEU A 85 -13.59 7.12 2.99
CA LEU A 85 -12.74 8.32 3.09
C LEU A 85 -13.28 9.52 2.31
N SER A 86 -13.99 9.29 1.20
CA SER A 86 -14.63 10.35 0.43
C SER A 86 -15.90 10.89 1.11
N LYS A 87 -16.60 10.05 1.87
CA LYS A 87 -17.83 10.42 2.61
C LYS A 87 -17.52 11.09 3.94
N ASP A 88 -16.37 10.78 4.53
CA ASP A 88 -15.90 11.36 5.80
C ASP A 88 -15.22 12.75 5.61
N LYS A 89 -15.17 13.26 4.37
CA LYS A 89 -14.70 14.63 4.04
C LYS A 89 -15.85 15.60 3.87
#